data_AF-A0A7C7BRP8-F1
#
_entry.id   AF-A0A7C7BRP8-F1
#
_cell.length_a   1.000
_cell.length_b   1.000
_cell.length_c   1.000
_cell.angle_alpha   90.00
_cell.angle_beta   90.00
_cell.angle_gamma   90.00
#
_symmetry.space_group_name_H-M   'P 1'
#
loop_
_entity.id
_entity.type
_entity.pdbx_description
1 polymer ?
#
loop_
_entity_poly.entity_id
_entity_poly.type
_entity_poly.pdbx_seq_one_letter_code
_entity_poly.pdbx_strand_id
1 'polypeptide(L)'
;MEKSAPPAPTQTPFWFAFSTSSGFDTGSLLVICAIIICSVVAFAIIRRRKKRIQEIEQEEEDDREQKETEKWWHDYYERKQKLEEREENEQARREREEWKQAERREQEEYEQARREREKTRKRRQKGAHYDILGVPEDASQKAIKDAYRKLSLKWHPDKNKSDDANKRFNKIVEAYDVLSDKDKRKKYDAELEQ
;
A
#
# COMPACT_ATOMS: atom_id res chain seq x y z
N MET A 1 7.28 29.04 -7.75
CA MET A 1 8.19 30.13 -8.17
C MET A 1 8.48 29.89 -9.63
N GLU A 2 7.68 30.51 -10.49
CA GLU A 2 7.65 30.33 -11.94
C GLU A 2 8.77 31.20 -12.53
N LYS A 3 9.86 30.58 -12.98
CA LYS A 3 10.94 31.27 -13.70
C LYS A 3 10.66 31.10 -15.19
N SER A 4 10.18 32.18 -15.80
CA SER A 4 9.88 32.29 -17.23
C SER A 4 11.14 32.23 -18.09
N ALA A 5 11.05 31.58 -19.26
CA ALA A 5 12.11 31.48 -20.26
C ALA A 5 12.49 32.86 -20.88
N PRO A 6 13.77 33.09 -21.25
CA PRO A 6 14.23 34.41 -21.72
C PRO A 6 13.98 34.71 -23.22
N PRO A 7 13.76 35.99 -23.60
CA PRO A 7 13.42 36.42 -24.98
C PRO A 7 14.62 36.93 -25.83
N ALA A 8 14.46 36.97 -27.17
CA ALA A 8 15.49 37.33 -28.16
C ALA A 8 15.43 38.81 -28.66
N PRO A 9 16.58 39.50 -28.90
CA PRO A 9 16.61 40.90 -29.32
C PRO A 9 16.73 41.13 -30.85
N THR A 10 16.18 42.26 -31.31
CA THR A 10 16.12 42.73 -32.70
C THR A 10 16.76 44.12 -32.90
N GLN A 11 17.20 44.37 -34.14
CA GLN A 11 17.41 45.64 -34.88
C GLN A 11 18.76 46.42 -34.87
N THR A 12 19.30 46.52 -36.10
CA THR A 12 19.84 47.66 -36.90
C THR A 12 20.84 48.68 -36.32
N PRO A 13 21.80 49.15 -37.15
CA PRO A 13 22.23 50.54 -37.01
C PRO A 13 22.33 51.36 -38.30
N PHE A 14 22.15 52.64 -38.02
CA PHE A 14 22.06 53.85 -38.83
C PHE A 14 23.42 54.33 -39.37
N TRP A 15 23.35 55.06 -40.48
CA TRP A 15 24.43 55.77 -41.19
C TRP A 15 25.10 56.87 -40.35
N PHE A 16 26.40 57.13 -40.57
CA PHE A 16 26.96 58.50 -40.57
C PHE A 16 28.24 58.60 -41.42
N ALA A 17 28.26 59.57 -42.33
CA ALA A 17 29.40 60.01 -43.13
C ALA A 17 30.17 61.15 -42.42
N PHE A 18 31.49 61.20 -42.58
CA PHE A 18 32.24 62.42 -42.25
C PHE A 18 33.44 62.62 -43.19
N SER A 19 33.43 63.76 -43.86
CA SER A 19 34.48 64.36 -44.70
C SER A 19 35.42 65.18 -43.82
N THR A 20 36.71 65.32 -44.17
CA THR A 20 37.49 66.56 -43.96
C THR A 20 38.91 66.49 -44.55
N SER A 21 39.52 67.67 -44.67
CA SER A 21 40.42 68.16 -45.72
C SER A 21 41.88 68.40 -45.27
N SER A 22 42.80 68.26 -46.24
CA SER A 22 44.06 69.01 -46.53
C SER A 22 45.18 69.27 -45.49
N GLY A 23 46.39 68.81 -45.87
CA GLY A 23 47.60 69.66 -46.04
C GLY A 23 48.67 69.64 -44.94
N PHE A 24 49.77 68.87 -45.10
CA PHE A 24 50.95 68.91 -44.21
C PHE A 24 52.28 68.49 -44.90
N ASP A 25 53.42 68.87 -44.29
CA ASP A 25 54.81 68.73 -44.77
C ASP A 25 55.42 67.32 -44.72
N THR A 26 56.09 66.89 -45.79
CA THR A 26 56.40 65.48 -46.11
C THR A 26 57.40 64.76 -45.19
N GLY A 27 58.36 65.45 -44.54
CA GLY A 27 59.37 64.81 -43.68
C GLY A 27 58.87 64.45 -42.28
N SER A 28 58.20 65.40 -41.60
CA SER A 28 57.57 65.19 -40.29
C SER A 28 56.35 64.28 -40.40
N LEU A 29 55.67 64.30 -41.55
CA LEU A 29 54.56 63.41 -41.85
C LEU A 29 54.96 61.94 -41.85
N LEU A 30 56.16 61.56 -42.29
CA LEU A 30 56.54 60.14 -42.31
C LEU A 30 56.72 59.57 -40.89
N VAL A 31 57.32 60.33 -39.97
CA VAL A 31 57.47 59.92 -38.57
C VAL A 31 56.12 59.90 -37.86
N ILE A 32 55.31 60.93 -38.08
CA ILE A 32 53.95 61.02 -37.53
C ILE A 32 53.07 59.88 -38.08
N CYS A 33 53.13 59.59 -39.38
CA CYS A 33 52.43 58.46 -39.99
C CYS A 33 52.90 57.13 -39.43
N ALA A 34 54.20 56.91 -39.21
CA ALA A 34 54.70 55.66 -38.62
C ALA A 34 54.20 55.47 -37.18
N ILE A 35 54.18 56.51 -36.35
CA ILE A 35 53.65 56.48 -34.99
C ILE A 35 52.13 56.24 -35.01
N ILE A 36 51.41 56.91 -35.91
CA ILE A 36 49.96 56.71 -36.09
C ILE A 36 49.67 55.28 -36.56
N ILE A 37 50.39 54.76 -37.56
CA ILE A 37 50.23 53.39 -38.06
C ILE A 37 50.52 52.39 -36.95
N CYS A 38 51.61 52.55 -36.19
CA CYS A 38 51.93 51.67 -35.07
C CYS A 38 50.87 51.72 -33.96
N SER A 39 50.34 52.91 -33.65
CA SER A 39 49.27 53.10 -32.66
C SER A 39 47.95 52.48 -33.11
N VAL A 40 47.61 52.60 -34.40
CA VAL A 40 46.41 51.99 -35.01
C VAL A 40 46.53 50.47 -35.04
N VAL A 41 47.70 49.93 -35.38
CA VAL A 41 47.97 48.49 -35.35
C VAL A 41 47.91 47.95 -33.92
N ALA A 42 48.55 48.62 -32.96
CA ALA A 42 48.49 48.25 -31.54
C ALA A 42 47.05 48.31 -31.00
N PHE A 43 46.29 49.36 -31.32
CA PHE A 43 44.89 49.51 -30.94
C PHE A 43 44.00 48.42 -31.57
N ALA A 44 44.23 48.07 -32.83
CA ALA A 44 43.53 46.98 -33.51
C ALA A 44 43.82 45.62 -32.84
N ILE A 45 45.07 45.35 -32.45
CA ILE A 45 45.46 44.13 -31.71
C ILE A 45 44.79 44.10 -30.33
N ILE A 46 44.82 45.22 -29.58
CA ILE A 46 44.18 45.31 -28.26
C ILE A 46 42.67 45.13 -28.37
N ARG A 47 42.02 45.75 -29.36
CA ARG A 47 40.57 45.61 -29.58
C ARG A 47 40.20 44.18 -29.94
N ARG A 48 40.97 43.52 -30.82
CA ARG A 48 40.77 42.09 -31.15
C ARG A 48 40.96 41.19 -29.93
N ARG A 49 41.99 41.46 -29.11
CA ARG A 49 42.25 40.71 -27.87
C ARG A 49 41.14 40.90 -26.84
N LYS A 50 40.66 42.13 -26.63
CA LYS A 50 39.52 42.42 -25.75
C LYS A 50 38.26 41.70 -26.21
N LYS A 51 37.95 41.73 -27.51
CA LYS A 51 36.80 41.02 -28.07
C LYS A 51 36.91 39.51 -27.84
N ARG A 52 38.09 38.93 -28.09
CA ARG A 52 38.37 37.50 -27.81
C ARG A 52 38.21 37.13 -26.34
N ILE A 53 38.63 38.00 -25.42
CA ILE A 53 38.44 37.76 -23.98
C ILE A 53 36.95 37.78 -23.64
N GLN A 54 36.20 38.75 -24.16
CA GLN A 54 34.74 38.80 -23.96
C GLN A 54 34.03 37.57 -24.54
N GLU A 55 34.43 37.10 -25.73
CA GLU A 55 33.90 35.88 -26.34
C GLU A 55 34.19 34.64 -25.45
N ILE A 56 35.39 34.52 -24.88
CA ILE A 56 35.74 33.43 -23.95
C ILE A 56 34.93 33.54 -22.64
N GLU A 57 34.81 34.74 -22.07
CA GLU A 57 34.04 34.95 -20.84
C GLU A 57 32.57 34.57 -21.04
N GLN A 58 31.99 34.89 -22.20
CA GLN A 58 30.62 34.49 -22.58
C GLN A 58 30.51 32.98 -22.77
N GLU A 59 31.45 32.35 -23.48
CA GLU A 59 31.46 30.89 -23.67
C GLU A 59 31.56 30.15 -22.33
N GLU A 60 32.38 30.63 -21.39
CA GLU A 60 32.47 30.08 -20.04
C GLU A 60 31.17 30.29 -19.22
N GLU A 61 30.45 31.38 -19.45
CA GLU A 61 29.16 31.65 -18.80
C GLU A 61 28.05 30.76 -19.35
N ASP A 62 27.95 30.66 -20.67
CA ASP A 62 27.01 29.77 -21.36
C ASP A 62 27.25 28.30 -20.96
N ASP A 63 28.52 27.87 -20.86
CA ASP A 63 28.90 26.53 -20.38
C ASP A 63 28.45 26.28 -18.92
N ARG A 64 28.56 27.30 -18.06
CA ARG A 64 28.10 27.21 -16.67
C ARG A 64 26.58 27.10 -16.61
N GLU A 65 25.88 27.95 -17.35
CA GLU A 65 24.42 27.92 -17.44
C GLU A 65 23.94 26.58 -17.99
N GLN A 66 24.59 26.06 -19.04
CA GLN A 66 24.27 24.75 -19.59
C GLN A 66 24.46 23.65 -18.55
N LYS A 67 25.59 23.64 -17.82
CA LYS A 67 25.80 22.64 -16.74
C LYS A 67 24.78 22.77 -15.61
N GLU A 68 24.38 23.99 -15.24
CA GLU A 68 23.35 24.22 -14.22
C GLU A 68 21.98 23.71 -14.69
N THR A 69 21.63 23.94 -15.96
CA THR A 69 20.37 23.45 -16.52
C THR A 69 20.35 21.92 -16.63
N GLU A 70 21.43 21.30 -17.11
CA GLU A 70 21.58 19.84 -17.16
C GLU A 70 21.46 19.21 -15.78
N LYS A 71 22.15 19.77 -14.78
CA LYS A 71 22.04 19.36 -13.38
C LYS A 71 20.61 19.49 -12.87
N TRP A 72 19.93 20.59 -13.17
CA TRP A 72 18.55 20.81 -12.74
C TRP A 72 17.60 19.75 -13.32
N TRP A 73 17.71 19.43 -14.60
CA TRP A 73 16.90 18.39 -15.25
C TRP A 73 17.19 17.01 -14.66
N HIS A 74 18.47 16.68 -14.44
CA HIS A 74 18.86 15.43 -13.79
C HIS A 74 18.22 15.29 -12.40
N ASP A 75 18.37 16.31 -11.54
CA ASP A 75 17.79 16.32 -10.20
C ASP A 75 16.25 16.26 -10.24
N TYR A 76 15.63 16.87 -11.25
CA TYR A 76 14.18 16.81 -11.45
C TYR A 76 13.71 15.39 -11.79
N TYR A 77 14.35 14.72 -12.76
CA TYR A 77 14.00 13.36 -13.13
C TYR A 77 14.24 12.37 -12.00
N GLU A 78 15.34 12.52 -11.24
CA GLU A 78 15.62 11.67 -10.08
C GLU A 78 14.55 11.84 -8.99
N ARG A 79 14.14 13.08 -8.69
CA ARG A 79 13.04 13.34 -7.75
C ARG A 79 11.73 12.72 -8.24
N LYS A 80 11.44 12.83 -9.53
CA LYS A 80 10.23 12.27 -10.13
C LYS A 80 10.21 10.74 -9.98
N GLN A 81 11.30 10.07 -10.31
CA GLN A 81 11.44 8.61 -10.12
C GLN A 81 11.28 8.20 -8.66
N LYS A 82 11.90 8.92 -7.72
CA LYS A 82 11.75 8.65 -6.28
C LYS A 82 10.33 8.85 -5.78
N LEU A 83 9.57 9.77 -6.37
CA LEU A 83 8.16 9.96 -6.03
C LEU A 83 7.32 8.80 -6.55
N GLU A 84 7.50 8.41 -7.81
CA GLU A 84 6.84 7.25 -8.41
C GLU A 84 7.12 5.97 -7.60
N GLU A 85 8.38 5.71 -7.27
CA GLU A 85 8.79 4.57 -6.43
C GLU A 85 8.17 4.61 -5.02
N ARG A 86 8.04 5.80 -4.42
CA ARG A 86 7.37 5.95 -3.11
C ARG A 86 5.88 5.65 -3.21
N GLU A 87 5.20 6.15 -4.23
CA GLU A 87 3.78 5.89 -4.46
C GLU A 87 3.54 4.40 -4.70
N GLU A 88 4.36 3.74 -5.51
CA GLU A 88 4.31 2.29 -5.74
C GLU A 88 4.56 1.51 -4.44
N ASN A 89 5.56 1.90 -3.64
CA ASN A 89 5.84 1.25 -2.36
C ASN A 89 4.72 1.44 -1.34
N GLU A 90 4.11 2.62 -1.30
CA GLU A 90 2.95 2.90 -0.46
C GLU A 90 1.73 2.09 -0.89
N GLN A 91 1.46 2.02 -2.19
CA GLN A 91 0.39 1.21 -2.75
C GLN A 91 0.62 -0.27 -2.41
N ALA A 92 1.81 -0.80 -2.66
CA ALA A 92 2.16 -2.17 -2.31
C ALA A 92 2.03 -2.44 -0.80
N ARG A 93 2.28 -1.45 0.07
CA ARG A 93 2.05 -1.58 1.52
C ARG A 93 0.57 -1.68 1.85
N ARG A 94 -0.27 -0.85 1.22
CA ARG A 94 -1.74 -0.90 1.40
C ARG A 94 -2.30 -2.23 0.94
N GLU A 95 -1.91 -2.70 -0.25
CA GLU A 95 -2.33 -4.00 -0.78
C GLU A 95 -1.93 -5.16 0.14
N ARG A 96 -0.71 -5.13 0.70
CA ARG A 96 -0.27 -6.12 1.71
C ARG A 96 -1.11 -6.06 2.99
N GLU A 97 -1.47 -4.88 3.47
CA GLU A 97 -2.30 -4.72 4.65
C GLU A 97 -3.74 -5.17 4.41
N GLU A 98 -4.30 -4.85 3.25
CA GLU A 98 -5.63 -5.30 2.81
C GLU A 98 -5.69 -6.82 2.70
N TRP A 99 -4.68 -7.45 2.08
CA TRP A 99 -4.60 -8.91 2.02
C TRP A 99 -4.53 -9.55 3.41
N LYS A 100 -3.71 -8.99 4.32
CA LYS A 100 -3.64 -9.47 5.72
C LYS A 100 -4.97 -9.28 6.47
N GLN A 101 -5.71 -8.22 6.17
CA GLN A 101 -7.04 -7.99 6.75
C GLN A 101 -8.06 -8.98 6.17
N ALA A 102 -8.02 -9.24 4.86
CA ALA A 102 -8.89 -10.22 4.21
C ALA A 102 -8.65 -11.64 4.75
N GLU A 103 -7.39 -12.05 4.89
CA GLU A 103 -7.02 -13.34 5.49
C GLU A 103 -7.55 -13.46 6.94
N ARG A 104 -7.39 -12.42 7.77
CA ARG A 104 -7.99 -12.40 9.12
C ARG A 104 -9.51 -12.53 9.09
N ARG A 105 -10.19 -11.82 8.18
CA ARG A 105 -11.66 -11.92 8.04
C ARG A 105 -12.09 -13.33 7.64
N GLU A 106 -11.38 -13.96 6.72
CA GLU A 106 -11.65 -15.35 6.32
C GLU A 106 -11.44 -16.32 7.48
N GLN A 107 -10.36 -16.15 8.26
CA GLN A 107 -10.11 -16.95 9.45
C GLN A 107 -11.20 -16.75 10.52
N GLU A 108 -11.62 -15.51 10.75
CA GLU A 108 -12.71 -15.19 11.67
C GLU A 108 -14.04 -15.80 11.21
N GLU A 109 -14.37 -15.70 9.92
CA GLU A 109 -15.55 -16.31 9.32
C GLU A 109 -15.50 -17.84 9.45
N TYR A 110 -14.36 -18.45 9.17
CA TYR A 110 -14.15 -19.88 9.34
C TYR A 110 -14.36 -20.32 10.79
N GLU A 111 -13.76 -19.62 11.75
CA GLU A 111 -13.91 -19.93 13.18
C GLU A 111 -15.35 -19.69 13.66
N GLN A 112 -16.04 -18.66 13.17
CA GLN A 112 -17.46 -18.46 13.43
C GLN A 112 -18.30 -19.62 12.87
N ALA A 113 -18.09 -19.99 11.60
CA ALA A 113 -18.78 -21.11 10.98
C ALA A 113 -18.51 -22.43 11.72
N ARG A 114 -17.28 -22.66 12.18
CA ARG A 114 -16.91 -23.81 13.02
C ARG A 114 -17.67 -23.81 14.34
N ARG A 115 -17.73 -22.67 15.03
CA ARG A 115 -18.48 -22.52 16.30
C ARG A 115 -19.97 -22.77 16.09
N GLU A 116 -20.57 -22.25 15.02
CA GLU A 116 -21.98 -22.49 14.70
C GLU A 116 -22.25 -23.96 14.36
N ARG A 117 -21.36 -24.61 13.60
CA ARG A 117 -21.43 -26.07 13.37
C ARG A 117 -21.32 -26.86 14.66
N GLU A 118 -20.46 -26.44 15.58
CA GLU A 118 -20.33 -27.10 16.89
C GLU A 118 -21.57 -26.87 17.76
N LYS A 119 -22.11 -25.65 17.80
CA LYS A 119 -23.36 -25.32 18.51
C LYS A 119 -24.52 -26.15 17.96
N THR A 120 -24.70 -26.19 16.64
CA THR A 120 -25.76 -26.99 16.01
C THR A 120 -25.57 -28.48 16.27
N ARG A 121 -24.34 -29.01 16.23
CA ARG A 121 -24.03 -30.40 16.64
C ARG A 121 -24.42 -30.66 18.10
N LYS A 122 -24.02 -29.77 19.02
CA LYS A 122 -24.35 -29.87 20.45
C LYS A 122 -25.85 -29.77 20.68
N ARG A 123 -26.58 -28.87 20.01
CA ARG A 123 -28.05 -28.77 20.06
C ARG A 123 -28.71 -30.07 19.61
N ARG A 124 -28.26 -30.66 18.48
CA ARG A 124 -28.75 -31.96 18.00
C ARG A 124 -28.47 -33.09 18.99
N GLN A 125 -27.26 -33.15 19.56
CA GLN A 125 -26.89 -34.15 20.56
C GLN A 125 -27.70 -33.99 21.85
N LYS A 126 -27.97 -32.75 22.25
CA LYS A 126 -28.88 -32.45 23.35
C LYS A 126 -30.27 -32.98 22.99
N GLY A 127 -30.98 -32.42 22.00
CA GLY A 127 -32.35 -32.83 21.63
C GLY A 127 -32.59 -34.35 21.53
N ALA A 128 -31.56 -35.10 21.15
CA ALA A 128 -31.58 -36.56 21.17
C ALA A 128 -31.83 -37.22 22.55
N HIS A 129 -31.78 -36.54 23.71
CA HIS A 129 -31.97 -37.19 25.02
C HIS A 129 -33.41 -37.70 25.21
N TYR A 130 -34.40 -36.93 24.79
CA TYR A 130 -35.80 -37.37 24.76
C TYR A 130 -36.02 -38.50 23.75
N ASP A 131 -35.41 -38.38 22.56
CA ASP A 131 -35.44 -39.41 21.52
C ASP A 131 -34.79 -40.73 21.94
N ILE A 132 -33.66 -40.68 22.66
CA ILE A 132 -32.92 -41.86 23.17
C ILE A 132 -33.78 -42.65 24.17
N LEU A 133 -34.51 -41.95 25.03
CA LEU A 133 -35.46 -42.58 25.95
C LEU A 133 -36.79 -42.94 25.28
N GLY A 134 -37.06 -42.42 24.09
CA GLY A 134 -38.29 -42.66 23.33
C GLY A 134 -39.53 -42.06 24.00
N VAL A 135 -39.36 -40.91 24.65
CA VAL A 135 -40.44 -40.20 25.37
C VAL A 135 -40.60 -38.80 24.77
N PRO A 136 -41.84 -38.25 24.75
CA PRO A 136 -42.05 -36.88 24.30
C PRO A 136 -41.49 -35.86 25.32
N GLU A 137 -41.24 -34.63 24.86
CA GLU A 137 -40.67 -33.56 25.68
C GLU A 137 -41.58 -33.14 26.85
N ASP A 138 -42.90 -33.36 26.72
CA ASP A 138 -43.92 -33.13 27.75
C ASP A 138 -44.05 -34.29 28.76
N ALA A 139 -43.24 -35.34 28.63
CA ALA A 139 -43.35 -36.55 29.44
C ALA A 139 -43.20 -36.26 30.94
N SER A 140 -44.06 -36.90 31.75
CA SER A 140 -43.95 -36.83 33.21
C SER A 140 -42.70 -37.55 33.73
N GLN A 141 -42.22 -37.15 34.90
CA GLN A 141 -41.07 -37.80 35.57
C GLN A 141 -41.26 -39.31 35.78
N LYS A 142 -42.51 -39.75 35.97
CA LYS A 142 -42.84 -41.18 36.08
C LYS A 142 -42.61 -41.91 34.74
N ALA A 143 -43.05 -41.32 33.63
CA ALA A 143 -42.86 -41.89 32.29
C ALA A 143 -41.37 -42.02 31.91
N ILE A 144 -40.56 -41.02 32.24
CA ILE A 144 -39.10 -41.02 32.03
C ILE A 144 -38.44 -42.17 32.82
N LYS A 145 -38.81 -42.34 34.10
CA LYS A 145 -38.31 -43.43 34.96
C LYS A 145 -38.72 -44.81 34.44
N ASP A 146 -39.96 -44.95 33.99
CA ASP A 146 -40.46 -46.22 33.46
C ASP A 146 -39.79 -46.60 32.12
N ALA A 147 -39.56 -45.61 31.23
CA ALA A 147 -38.83 -45.80 29.98
C ALA A 147 -37.37 -46.23 30.22
N TYR A 148 -36.68 -45.56 31.16
CA TYR A 148 -35.31 -45.91 31.55
C TYR A 148 -35.21 -47.35 32.06
N ARG A 149 -36.14 -47.81 32.92
CA ARG A 149 -36.13 -49.19 33.44
C ARG A 149 -36.30 -50.22 32.30
N LYS A 150 -37.20 -49.97 31.35
CA LYS A 150 -37.43 -50.84 30.20
C LYS A 150 -36.20 -50.93 29.29
N LEU A 151 -35.59 -49.80 28.98
CA LEU A 151 -34.42 -49.72 28.11
C LEU A 151 -33.15 -50.28 28.77
N SER A 152 -32.96 -50.05 30.06
CA SER A 152 -31.84 -50.57 30.83
C SER A 152 -31.83 -52.10 30.87
N LEU A 153 -32.99 -52.74 31.04
CA LEU A 153 -33.08 -54.21 31.00
C LEU A 153 -32.79 -54.79 29.61
N LYS A 154 -33.12 -54.05 28.55
CA LYS A 154 -32.90 -54.46 27.14
C LYS A 154 -31.43 -54.35 26.71
N TRP A 155 -30.72 -53.34 27.22
CA TRP A 155 -29.35 -53.02 26.82
C TRP A 155 -28.31 -53.27 27.92
N HIS A 156 -28.68 -53.94 29.01
CA HIS A 156 -27.75 -54.25 30.10
C HIS A 156 -26.55 -55.08 29.60
N PRO A 157 -25.30 -54.69 29.91
CA PRO A 157 -24.11 -55.35 29.37
C PRO A 157 -23.98 -56.83 29.77
N ASP A 158 -24.54 -57.22 30.93
CA ASP A 158 -24.58 -58.61 31.38
C ASP A 158 -25.59 -59.48 30.58
N LYS A 159 -26.71 -58.90 30.15
CA LYS A 159 -27.79 -59.63 29.48
C LYS A 159 -27.70 -59.57 27.95
N ASN A 160 -27.03 -58.56 27.41
CA ASN A 160 -26.89 -58.33 25.97
C ASN A 160 -25.41 -58.23 25.61
N LYS A 161 -24.90 -59.27 24.94
CA LYS A 161 -23.48 -59.41 24.56
C LYS A 161 -23.11 -58.72 23.25
N SER A 162 -23.97 -57.84 22.71
CA SER A 162 -23.63 -57.10 21.49
C SER A 162 -22.65 -55.96 21.79
N ASP A 163 -21.71 -55.71 20.88
CA ASP A 163 -20.73 -54.61 20.98
C ASP A 163 -21.40 -53.22 21.08
N ASP A 164 -22.63 -53.10 20.57
CA ASP A 164 -23.41 -51.87 20.62
C ASP A 164 -24.21 -51.70 21.92
N ALA A 165 -24.40 -52.75 22.72
CA ALA A 165 -25.16 -52.68 23.96
C ALA A 165 -24.55 -51.68 24.94
N ASN A 166 -23.22 -51.72 25.10
CA ASN A 166 -22.51 -50.80 25.99
C ASN A 166 -22.66 -49.33 25.54
N LYS A 167 -22.49 -49.06 24.23
CA LYS A 167 -22.65 -47.71 23.67
C LYS A 167 -24.06 -47.16 23.84
N ARG A 168 -25.08 -47.99 23.61
CA ARG A 168 -26.50 -47.58 23.77
C ARG A 168 -26.87 -47.41 25.24
N PHE A 169 -26.41 -48.30 26.11
CA PHE A 169 -26.63 -48.22 27.54
C PHE A 169 -26.06 -46.94 28.13
N ASN A 170 -24.82 -46.57 27.77
CA ASN A 170 -24.20 -45.32 28.22
C ASN A 170 -25.03 -44.08 27.81
N LYS A 171 -25.53 -44.04 26.57
CA LYS A 171 -26.42 -42.95 26.09
C LYS A 171 -27.73 -42.88 26.86
N ILE A 172 -28.31 -44.03 27.22
CA ILE A 172 -29.54 -44.10 28.01
C ILE A 172 -29.31 -43.59 29.44
N VAL A 173 -28.17 -43.93 30.04
CA VAL A 173 -27.78 -43.44 31.38
C VAL A 173 -27.54 -41.93 31.35
N GLU A 174 -26.83 -41.42 30.35
CA GLU A 174 -26.58 -39.99 30.15
C GLU A 174 -27.90 -39.21 30.00
N ALA A 175 -28.82 -39.69 29.15
CA ALA A 175 -30.13 -39.08 28.98
C ALA A 175 -30.95 -39.07 30.28
N TYR A 176 -30.91 -40.16 31.05
CA TYR A 176 -31.61 -40.26 32.32
C TYR A 176 -31.02 -39.33 33.40
N ASP A 177 -29.69 -39.18 33.50
CA ASP A 177 -29.07 -38.29 34.50
C ASP A 177 -29.50 -36.82 34.31
N VAL A 178 -29.67 -36.40 33.06
CA VAL A 178 -30.12 -35.03 32.73
C VAL A 178 -31.62 -34.86 32.96
N LEU A 179 -32.44 -35.83 32.54
CA LEU A 179 -33.90 -35.70 32.54
C LEU A 179 -34.58 -36.08 33.87
N SER A 180 -33.91 -36.85 34.72
CA SER A 180 -34.47 -37.34 35.99
C SER A 180 -34.56 -36.26 37.08
N ASP A 181 -33.62 -35.32 37.10
CA ASP A 181 -33.63 -34.19 38.03
C ASP A 181 -34.44 -33.04 37.43
N LYS A 182 -35.40 -32.51 38.21
CA LYS A 182 -36.26 -31.40 37.78
C LYS A 182 -35.46 -30.13 37.48
N ASP A 183 -34.39 -29.85 38.22
CA ASP A 183 -33.59 -28.64 38.03
C ASP A 183 -32.66 -28.77 36.83
N LYS A 184 -32.06 -29.96 36.63
CA LYS A 184 -31.26 -30.25 35.42
C LYS A 184 -32.14 -30.25 34.17
N ARG A 185 -33.33 -30.87 34.22
CA ARG A 185 -34.28 -30.88 33.11
C ARG A 185 -34.72 -29.47 32.72
N LYS A 186 -35.08 -28.62 33.69
CA LYS A 186 -35.43 -27.22 33.41
C LYS A 186 -34.31 -26.45 32.70
N LYS A 187 -33.05 -26.63 33.14
CA LYS A 187 -31.90 -26.00 32.47
C LYS A 187 -31.72 -26.53 31.06
N TYR A 188 -31.86 -27.83 30.90
CA TYR A 188 -31.74 -28.51 29.62
C TYR A 188 -32.84 -28.06 28.63
N ASP A 189 -34.09 -27.97 29.09
CA ASP A 189 -35.22 -27.48 28.29
C ASP A 189 -35.01 -25.99 27.92
N ALA A 190 -34.57 -25.16 28.87
CA ALA A 190 -34.23 -23.76 28.61
C ALA A 190 -33.06 -23.59 27.60
N GLU A 191 -32.10 -24.52 27.59
CA GLU A 191 -31.00 -24.54 26.63
C GLU A 191 -31.40 -25.03 25.22
N LEU A 192 -32.54 -25.73 25.11
CA LEU A 192 -33.12 -26.12 23.81
C LEU A 192 -33.93 -24.96 23.19
N GLU A 193 -34.55 -24.13 24.01
CA GLU A 193 -35.36 -22.98 23.57
C GLU A 193 -34.55 -21.72 23.21
N GLN A 194 -33.29 -21.61 23.67
CA GLN A 194 -32.33 -20.54 23.35
C GLN A 194 -31.52 -20.87 22.09
#